data_AF-A0A250X7R6-F1
#
_entry.id   AF-A0A250X7R6-F1
#
_cell.length_a   1.000
_cell.length_b   1.000
_cell.length_c   1.000
_cell.angle_alpha   90.00
_cell.angle_beta   90.00
_cell.angle_gamma   90.00
#
_symmetry.space_group_name_H-M   'P 1'
#
loop_
_entity.id
_entity.type
_entity.pdbx_description
1 polymer ?
#
loop_
_entity_poly.entity_id
_entity_poly.type
_entity_poly.pdbx_seq_one_letter_code
_entity_poly.pdbx_strand_id
1 'polypeptide(L)'
;MINFKLYYALFFATLLQLTASGSDKTEEKLIGWQGETYKPHLATGLKESGPINARGSTRKNDTEWIQTVSWSPRAFVYHNFLSRDEVRHIVKLAAVQMKRSTVVGPNNTGVVDNIRTSAGTFLMRNQDSVISAVEERLAVWSQLPPSHQEDMQVLRYGPTNKYGPHMDGLGRVMSVLIYLIAPEAGGETAFPNSNGWLHPEMGESTQGPFSPCAKDHVAYRPKTGDALMFYDLTPDYKTPDGMSTHTGCPVVTGVKWNAVKWIHGIPFRGDEYLKSLKEKHIPLPDPGMCANLHEMCEEWAAKGECTHNPGYMLGSSSGQGACRKACNECTPCAESDKACIAQNRIKGGYLSFDDSEFESIQD
;
A
#
# COMPACT_ATOMS: atom_id res chain seq x y z
N MET A 1 -40.09 -34.61 -0.86
CA MET A 1 -39.75 -35.71 -1.79
C MET A 1 -40.31 -35.37 -3.17
N ILE A 2 -39.40 -35.18 -4.14
CA ILE A 2 -39.48 -35.55 -5.57
C ILE A 2 -40.70 -34.99 -6.36
N ASN A 3 -40.53 -33.88 -7.10
CA ASN A 3 -40.10 -33.75 -8.52
C ASN A 3 -41.25 -33.91 -9.53
N PHE A 4 -41.45 -32.92 -10.40
CA PHE A 4 -41.69 -33.16 -11.83
C PHE A 4 -41.13 -32.00 -12.68
N LYS A 5 -40.35 -32.38 -13.69
CA LYS A 5 -39.56 -31.56 -14.62
C LYS A 5 -40.32 -31.38 -15.95
N LEU A 6 -40.08 -30.21 -16.58
CA LEU A 6 -39.91 -29.88 -18.02
C LEU A 6 -40.88 -30.43 -19.11
N TYR A 7 -41.28 -29.58 -20.08
CA TYR A 7 -40.63 -29.38 -21.41
C TYR A 7 -41.48 -28.47 -22.35
N TYR A 8 -40.82 -27.46 -22.99
CA TYR A 8 -40.87 -26.94 -24.39
C TYR A 8 -42.23 -26.85 -25.17
N ALA A 9 -42.54 -25.94 -26.11
CA ALA A 9 -41.92 -24.78 -26.77
C ALA A 9 -42.98 -24.18 -27.74
N LEU A 10 -42.86 -22.91 -28.16
CA LEU A 10 -42.96 -22.48 -29.59
C LEU A 10 -42.93 -20.95 -29.75
N PHE A 11 -42.08 -20.55 -30.71
CA PHE A 11 -41.83 -19.23 -31.28
C PHE A 11 -43.05 -18.67 -32.06
N PHE A 12 -43.19 -17.34 -32.14
CA PHE A 12 -43.28 -16.63 -33.42
C PHE A 12 -42.83 -15.17 -33.29
N ALA A 13 -42.01 -14.76 -34.24
CA ALA A 13 -41.39 -13.45 -34.37
C ALA A 13 -42.33 -12.43 -35.04
N THR A 14 -42.09 -11.14 -34.80
CA THR A 14 -42.38 -10.12 -35.82
C THR A 14 -41.33 -9.01 -35.77
N LEU A 15 -40.67 -8.86 -36.90
CA LEU A 15 -39.61 -7.93 -37.26
C LEU A 15 -40.26 -6.59 -37.64
N LEU A 16 -39.68 -5.45 -37.25
CA LEU A 16 -39.84 -4.20 -37.99
C LEU A 16 -38.46 -3.61 -38.29
N GLN A 17 -38.18 -3.51 -39.59
CA GLN A 17 -37.00 -2.91 -40.18
C GLN A 17 -37.11 -1.39 -40.17
N LEU A 18 -35.98 -0.72 -39.94
CA LEU A 18 -35.67 0.55 -40.60
C LEU A 18 -34.27 0.43 -41.22
N THR A 19 -34.23 0.67 -42.53
CA THR A 19 -33.05 0.70 -43.39
C THR A 19 -32.79 2.13 -43.85
N ALA A 20 -31.52 2.56 -43.82
CA ALA A 20 -30.84 3.44 -44.80
C ALA A 20 -29.36 3.50 -44.38
N SER A 21 -28.43 2.74 -44.98
CA SER A 21 -27.72 2.93 -46.26
C SER A 21 -26.94 4.25 -46.37
N GLY A 22 -25.61 4.16 -46.30
CA GLY A 22 -24.66 5.22 -46.67
C GLY A 22 -23.24 4.82 -46.29
N SER A 23 -22.43 4.47 -47.29
CA SER A 23 -21.05 3.97 -47.15
C SER A 23 -20.06 5.07 -46.78
N ASP A 24 -19.16 4.81 -45.83
CA ASP A 24 -17.76 5.21 -45.98
C ASP A 24 -16.85 4.19 -45.30
N LYS A 25 -15.77 3.81 -45.99
CA LYS A 25 -14.77 2.86 -45.49
C LYS A 25 -13.71 3.66 -44.73
N THR A 26 -13.76 3.61 -43.41
CA THR A 26 -12.62 3.98 -42.56
C THR A 26 -12.43 2.91 -41.50
N GLU A 27 -11.33 2.16 -41.63
CA GLU A 27 -10.75 1.40 -40.54
C GLU A 27 -10.49 2.34 -39.36
N GLU A 28 -11.29 2.29 -38.30
CA GLU A 28 -10.93 2.93 -37.04
C GLU A 28 -10.01 2.00 -36.25
N LYS A 29 -8.73 2.32 -36.41
CA LYS A 29 -7.56 1.74 -35.77
C LYS A 29 -7.75 1.58 -34.25
N LEU A 30 -7.59 0.35 -33.79
CA LEU A 30 -7.25 0.06 -32.40
C LEU A 30 -5.95 0.79 -32.05
N ILE A 31 -6.05 1.76 -31.16
CA ILE A 31 -4.88 2.46 -30.60
C ILE A 31 -4.17 1.49 -29.66
N GLY A 32 -2.91 1.16 -29.95
CA GLY A 32 -2.00 0.55 -28.96
C GLY A 32 -1.57 -0.91 -29.17
N TRP A 33 -1.42 -1.40 -30.40
CA TRP A 33 -0.73 -2.67 -30.65
C TRP A 33 0.45 -2.49 -31.61
N GLN A 34 1.64 -2.85 -31.11
CA GLN A 34 2.97 -2.82 -31.73
C GLN A 34 3.60 -1.44 -32.01
N GLY A 35 4.43 -0.97 -31.05
CA GLY A 35 5.66 -0.24 -31.38
C GLY A 35 5.63 1.29 -31.48
N GLU A 36 4.52 1.98 -31.19
CA GLU A 36 4.49 3.44 -31.24
C GLU A 36 4.62 4.07 -29.84
N THR A 37 5.71 4.83 -29.62
CA THR A 37 5.87 5.67 -28.43
C THR A 37 5.06 6.96 -28.60
N TYR A 38 4.04 7.15 -27.78
CA TYR A 38 3.23 8.36 -27.73
C TYR A 38 4.11 9.59 -27.40
N LYS A 39 4.10 10.61 -28.27
CA LYS A 39 4.73 11.91 -28.03
C LYS A 39 3.62 12.95 -27.78
N PRO A 40 3.41 13.40 -26.54
CA PRO A 40 2.36 14.37 -26.26
C PRO A 40 2.68 15.73 -26.90
N HIS A 41 1.70 16.30 -27.61
CA HIS A 41 1.73 17.70 -28.02
C HIS A 41 1.50 18.60 -26.79
N LEU A 42 2.44 19.50 -26.53
CA LEU A 42 2.35 20.50 -25.46
C LEU A 42 1.19 21.47 -25.74
N ALA A 43 0.17 21.43 -24.88
CA ALA A 43 -0.86 22.46 -24.84
C ALA A 43 -0.24 23.76 -24.28
N THR A 44 -0.08 24.77 -25.13
CA THR A 44 0.34 26.11 -24.75
C THR A 44 -0.76 26.79 -23.93
N GLY A 45 -0.52 27.09 -22.65
CA GLY A 45 -1.43 27.98 -21.92
C GLY A 45 -1.52 27.92 -20.39
N LEU A 46 -0.59 27.29 -19.66
CA LEU A 46 -0.58 27.34 -18.19
C LEU A 46 0.76 27.89 -17.68
N LYS A 47 0.68 28.97 -16.89
CA LYS A 47 1.83 29.62 -16.25
C LYS A 47 2.54 28.63 -15.35
N GLU A 48 3.85 28.53 -15.54
CA GLU A 48 4.77 27.65 -14.82
C GLU A 48 4.74 27.92 -13.31
N SER A 49 4.21 26.97 -12.55
CA SER A 49 4.78 26.56 -11.27
C SER A 49 5.28 25.13 -11.48
N GLY A 50 6.49 25.02 -12.05
CA GLY A 50 7.09 23.74 -12.40
C GLY A 50 7.32 22.85 -11.16
N PRO A 51 7.50 21.53 -11.38
CA PRO A 51 7.91 20.63 -10.31
C PRO A 51 9.24 21.12 -9.72
N ILE A 52 9.38 20.99 -8.41
CA ILE A 52 10.63 21.25 -7.70
C ILE A 52 11.71 20.37 -8.34
N ASN A 53 12.57 21.00 -9.15
CA ASN A 53 13.74 20.36 -9.73
C ASN A 53 14.74 20.08 -8.60
N ALA A 54 14.68 18.87 -8.03
CA ALA A 54 15.84 18.29 -7.37
C ALA A 54 16.85 17.90 -8.46
N ARG A 55 17.62 18.87 -8.96
CA ARG A 55 18.86 18.59 -9.71
C ARG A 55 19.94 18.15 -8.71
N GLY A 56 19.78 16.93 -8.19
CA GLY A 56 20.87 16.12 -7.67
C GLY A 56 21.43 15.28 -8.81
N SER A 57 22.75 15.17 -8.90
CA SER A 57 23.51 14.39 -9.88
C SER A 57 22.87 13.02 -10.20
N THR A 58 22.20 12.88 -11.35
CA THR A 58 21.69 11.59 -11.82
C THR A 58 22.86 10.65 -12.11
N ARG A 59 23.03 9.61 -11.29
CA ARG A 59 23.90 8.49 -11.68
C ARG A 59 23.26 7.83 -12.90
N LYS A 60 24.06 7.31 -13.82
CA LYS A 60 23.59 6.65 -15.07
C LYS A 60 22.57 5.50 -14.87
N ASN A 61 22.33 5.04 -13.64
CA ASN A 61 21.49 3.91 -13.29
C ASN A 61 20.17 4.26 -12.59
N ASP A 62 19.85 5.55 -12.41
CA ASP A 62 18.63 5.98 -11.68
C ASP A 62 17.42 6.20 -12.62
N THR A 63 17.51 5.75 -13.88
CA THR A 63 16.38 5.85 -14.81
C THR A 63 15.27 4.88 -14.43
N GLU A 64 14.06 5.40 -14.35
CA GLU A 64 12.81 4.68 -14.16
C GLU A 64 12.50 3.72 -15.33
N TRP A 65 12.11 2.47 -15.04
CA TRP A 65 11.67 1.51 -16.07
C TRP A 65 10.84 0.37 -15.46
N ILE A 66 10.06 -0.34 -16.30
CA ILE A 66 9.17 -1.43 -15.87
C ILE A 66 9.68 -2.77 -16.42
N GLN A 67 9.75 -3.78 -15.57
CA GLN A 67 10.11 -5.15 -15.92
C GLN A 67 8.95 -6.11 -15.64
N THR A 68 8.71 -7.04 -16.55
CA THR A 68 7.78 -8.15 -16.33
C THR A 68 8.40 -9.18 -15.38
N VAL A 69 7.70 -9.50 -14.30
CA VAL A 69 8.07 -10.57 -13.37
C VAL A 69 7.40 -11.88 -13.78
N SER A 70 6.08 -11.85 -13.96
CA SER A 70 5.27 -13.00 -14.32
C SER A 70 4.00 -12.60 -15.07
N TRP A 71 3.42 -13.56 -15.81
CA TRP A 71 2.06 -13.49 -16.36
C TRP A 71 1.08 -14.38 -15.59
N SER A 72 1.55 -15.21 -14.66
CA SER A 72 0.75 -16.12 -13.84
C SER A 72 1.34 -16.19 -12.41
N PRO A 73 1.02 -15.21 -11.54
CA PRO A 73 0.08 -14.10 -11.77
C PRO A 73 0.69 -13.00 -12.63
N ARG A 74 -0.15 -12.10 -13.16
CA ARG A 74 0.33 -10.86 -13.80
C ARG A 74 1.05 -10.01 -12.75
N ALA A 75 2.36 -9.89 -12.88
CA ALA A 75 3.22 -9.18 -11.94
C ALA A 75 4.32 -8.41 -12.68
N PHE A 76 4.51 -7.15 -12.29
CA PHE A 76 5.45 -6.21 -12.91
C PHE A 76 6.14 -5.42 -11.82
N VAL A 77 7.43 -5.16 -12.00
CA VAL A 77 8.18 -4.26 -11.12
C VAL A 77 8.47 -2.96 -11.85
N TYR A 78 8.21 -1.85 -11.18
CA TYR A 78 8.65 -0.52 -11.57
C TYR A 78 9.93 -0.22 -10.79
N HIS A 79 11.06 -0.24 -11.48
CA HIS A 79 12.37 0.04 -10.92
C HIS A 79 12.59 1.55 -10.73
N ASN A 80 13.23 1.91 -9.62
CA ASN A 80 13.47 3.31 -9.23
C ASN A 80 12.17 4.13 -9.12
N PHE A 81 11.07 3.49 -8.73
CA PHE A 81 9.74 4.11 -8.64
C PHE A 81 9.67 5.26 -7.61
N LEU A 82 10.39 5.14 -6.50
CA LEU A 82 10.60 6.22 -5.54
C LEU A 82 12.03 6.73 -5.59
N SER A 83 12.17 8.04 -5.51
CA SER A 83 13.43 8.70 -5.13
C SER A 83 13.78 8.42 -3.67
N ARG A 84 15.06 8.64 -3.32
CA ARG A 84 15.54 8.50 -1.93
C ARG A 84 14.84 9.46 -0.96
N ASP A 85 14.54 10.67 -1.41
CA ASP A 85 13.85 11.66 -0.60
C ASP A 85 12.40 11.27 -0.33
N GLU A 86 11.69 10.70 -1.32
CA GLU A 86 10.34 10.15 -1.13
C GLU A 86 10.35 8.98 -0.15
N VAL A 87 11.31 8.06 -0.28
CA VAL A 87 11.50 6.95 0.67
C VAL A 87 11.67 7.48 2.09
N ARG A 88 12.60 8.44 2.28
CA ARG A 88 12.88 9.02 3.60
C ARG A 88 11.66 9.71 4.19
N HIS A 89 10.93 10.44 3.37
CA HIS A 89 9.71 11.14 3.77
C HIS A 89 8.63 10.17 4.24
N ILE A 90 8.34 9.13 3.46
CA ILE A 90 7.31 8.12 3.81
C ILE A 90 7.69 7.38 5.10
N VAL A 91 8.95 6.95 5.22
CA VAL A 91 9.42 6.24 6.42
C VAL A 91 9.32 7.15 7.66
N LYS A 92 9.71 8.43 7.55
CA LYS A 92 9.61 9.40 8.64
C LYS A 92 8.17 9.61 9.11
N LEU A 93 7.23 9.77 8.18
CA LEU A 93 5.81 9.90 8.52
C LEU A 93 5.29 8.64 9.24
N ALA A 94 5.63 7.46 8.71
CA ALA A 94 5.10 6.20 9.19
C ALA A 94 5.69 5.81 10.56
N ALA A 95 7.00 6.00 10.77
CA ALA A 95 7.69 5.58 11.99
C ALA A 95 7.02 6.15 13.25
N VAL A 96 6.53 7.39 13.21
CA VAL A 96 5.91 8.02 14.37
C VAL A 96 4.70 7.24 14.89
N GLN A 97 3.91 6.60 14.02
CA GLN A 97 2.62 5.99 14.36
C GLN A 97 2.60 4.45 14.22
N MET A 98 3.76 3.80 14.19
CA MET A 98 3.88 2.34 14.06
C MET A 98 3.40 1.60 15.32
N LYS A 99 2.44 0.69 15.14
CA LYS A 99 2.00 -0.29 16.15
C LYS A 99 2.15 -1.71 15.63
N ARG A 100 2.05 -2.72 16.51
CA ARG A 100 1.99 -4.13 16.09
C ARG A 100 0.80 -4.36 15.15
N SER A 101 1.07 -4.93 13.97
CA SER A 101 0.03 -5.18 12.96
C SER A 101 -1.00 -6.19 13.45
N THR A 102 -2.26 -5.95 13.09
CA THR A 102 -3.37 -6.89 13.25
C THR A 102 -3.83 -7.45 11.89
N VAL A 103 -4.52 -8.58 11.90
CA VAL A 103 -5.27 -9.13 10.76
C VAL A 103 -6.77 -8.91 10.98
N VAL A 104 -7.57 -8.98 9.91
CA VAL A 104 -9.04 -8.95 10.02
C VAL A 104 -9.50 -10.28 10.60
N GLY A 105 -9.91 -10.27 11.86
CA GLY A 105 -10.51 -11.40 12.54
C GLY A 105 -12.02 -11.49 12.31
N PRO A 106 -12.68 -12.46 12.96
CA PRO A 106 -14.13 -12.60 12.93
C PRO A 106 -14.83 -11.28 13.29
N ASN A 107 -15.93 -10.98 12.59
CA ASN A 107 -16.72 -9.74 12.75
C ASN A 107 -15.99 -8.44 12.39
N ASN A 108 -15.04 -8.46 11.44
CA ASN A 108 -14.28 -7.28 10.98
C ASN A 108 -13.47 -6.58 12.09
N THR A 109 -13.03 -7.34 13.11
CA THR A 109 -12.21 -6.80 14.21
C THR A 109 -10.72 -7.01 13.93
N GLY A 110 -9.85 -6.10 14.40
CA GLY A 110 -8.41 -6.28 14.29
C GLY A 110 -7.86 -7.24 15.36
N VAL A 111 -7.28 -8.37 14.95
CA VAL A 111 -6.71 -9.39 15.86
C VAL A 111 -5.20 -9.51 15.65
N VAL A 112 -4.41 -9.59 16.73
CA VAL A 112 -2.98 -9.88 16.64
C VAL A 112 -2.80 -11.37 16.34
N ASP A 113 -2.08 -11.70 15.28
CA ASP A 113 -1.89 -13.08 14.81
C ASP A 113 -0.40 -13.39 14.55
N ASN A 114 -0.05 -14.68 14.57
CA ASN A 114 1.25 -15.22 14.22
C ASN A 114 1.48 -15.35 12.70
N ILE A 115 0.41 -15.26 11.90
CA ILE A 115 0.47 -15.22 10.43
C ILE A 115 1.13 -13.92 9.96
N ARG A 116 0.85 -12.80 10.62
CA ARG A 116 1.42 -11.48 10.31
C ARG A 116 2.13 -10.93 11.53
N THR A 117 3.46 -10.93 11.48
CA THR A 117 4.30 -10.53 12.62
C THR A 117 4.92 -9.14 12.53
N SER A 118 4.54 -8.36 11.52
CA SER A 118 5.01 -6.98 11.31
C SER A 118 4.43 -5.95 12.29
N ALA A 119 5.01 -4.76 12.27
CA ALA A 119 4.36 -3.54 12.69
C ALA A 119 3.83 -2.76 11.47
N GLY A 120 2.84 -1.90 11.69
CA GLY A 120 2.21 -1.14 10.62
C GLY A 120 1.53 0.13 11.09
N THR A 121 1.29 1.00 10.11
CA THR A 121 0.44 2.19 10.21
C THR A 121 -0.16 2.52 8.85
N PHE A 122 -1.06 3.50 8.80
CA PHE A 122 -1.63 4.00 7.56
C PHE A 122 -1.30 5.49 7.38
N LEU A 123 -0.90 5.87 6.17
CA LEU A 123 -0.83 7.26 5.72
C LEU A 123 -2.06 7.52 4.85
N MET A 124 -2.76 8.61 5.13
CA MET A 124 -4.02 8.93 4.46
C MET A 124 -3.79 9.34 3.01
N ARG A 125 -4.78 9.09 2.16
CA ARG A 125 -4.79 9.64 0.79
C ARG A 125 -4.71 11.16 0.81
N ASN A 126 -3.92 11.72 -0.10
CA ASN A 126 -3.68 13.16 -0.19
C ASN A 126 -3.17 13.78 1.13
N GLN A 127 -2.48 13.00 1.99
CA GLN A 127 -2.00 13.48 3.29
C GLN A 127 -1.03 14.68 3.16
N ASP A 128 -0.15 14.64 2.17
CA ASP A 128 0.70 15.75 1.75
C ASP A 128 1.06 15.65 0.27
N SER A 129 1.83 16.62 -0.23
CA SER A 129 2.22 16.67 -1.65
C SER A 129 3.10 15.52 -2.11
N VAL A 130 3.91 14.92 -1.22
CA VAL A 130 4.77 13.79 -1.56
C VAL A 130 3.92 12.53 -1.70
N ILE A 131 3.05 12.26 -0.73
CA ILE A 131 2.10 11.14 -0.80
C ILE A 131 1.21 11.26 -2.04
N SER A 132 0.70 12.46 -2.31
CA SER A 132 -0.15 12.73 -3.48
C SER A 132 0.60 12.48 -4.79
N ALA A 133 1.87 12.89 -4.89
CA ALA A 133 2.68 12.64 -6.08
C ALA A 133 2.90 11.14 -6.34
N VAL A 134 3.10 10.34 -5.28
CA VAL A 134 3.21 8.89 -5.38
C VAL A 134 1.87 8.27 -5.83
N GLU A 135 0.75 8.73 -5.27
CA GLU A 135 -0.60 8.26 -5.64
C GLU A 135 -0.94 8.56 -7.09
N GLU A 136 -0.57 9.74 -7.61
CA GLU A 136 -0.73 10.09 -9.02
C GLU A 136 0.18 9.25 -9.93
N ARG A 137 1.43 8.97 -9.52
CA ARG A 137 2.32 8.08 -10.27
C ARG A 137 1.75 6.66 -10.36
N LEU A 138 1.17 6.15 -9.28
CA LEU A 138 0.44 4.89 -9.28
C LEU A 138 -0.80 4.94 -10.17
N ALA A 139 -1.51 6.07 -10.21
CA ALA A 139 -2.68 6.23 -11.08
C ALA A 139 -2.30 6.16 -12.56
N VAL A 140 -1.19 6.79 -12.94
CA VAL A 140 -0.63 6.69 -14.30
C VAL A 140 -0.22 5.25 -14.61
N TRP A 141 0.43 4.54 -13.69
CA TRP A 141 0.85 3.16 -13.97
C TRP A 141 -0.33 2.17 -14.03
N SER A 142 -1.27 2.27 -13.10
CA SER A 142 -2.45 1.39 -13.00
C SER A 142 -3.57 1.71 -13.98
N GLN A 143 -3.55 2.92 -14.58
CA GLN A 143 -4.64 3.47 -15.39
C GLN A 143 -5.96 3.63 -14.61
N LEU A 144 -5.89 3.76 -13.29
CA LEU A 144 -7.03 3.99 -12.39
C LEU A 144 -6.77 5.23 -11.52
N PRO A 145 -7.75 6.13 -11.34
CA PRO A 145 -7.52 7.41 -10.66
C PRO A 145 -7.23 7.22 -9.16
N PRO A 146 -6.59 8.20 -8.48
CA PRO A 146 -6.29 8.11 -7.05
C PRO A 146 -7.51 7.86 -6.15
N SER A 147 -8.71 8.27 -6.58
CA SER A 147 -9.98 7.97 -5.90
C SER A 147 -10.31 6.48 -5.76
N HIS A 148 -9.65 5.61 -6.51
CA HIS A 148 -9.81 4.15 -6.45
C HIS A 148 -8.79 3.48 -5.51
N GLN A 149 -7.81 4.24 -5.01
CA GLN A 149 -6.78 3.72 -4.12
C GLN A 149 -7.30 3.73 -2.69
N GLU A 150 -6.82 2.81 -1.85
CA GLU A 150 -6.97 2.87 -0.39
C GLU A 150 -5.90 3.79 0.23
N ASP A 151 -5.96 4.03 1.54
CA ASP A 151 -4.86 4.65 2.29
C ASP A 151 -3.58 3.80 2.19
N MET A 152 -2.41 4.46 2.29
CA MET A 152 -1.12 3.79 2.15
C MET A 152 -0.80 3.03 3.44
N GLN A 153 -0.80 1.70 3.38
CA GLN A 153 -0.41 0.89 4.53
C GLN A 153 1.12 0.73 4.56
N VAL A 154 1.79 1.32 5.54
CA VAL A 154 3.24 1.18 5.71
C VAL A 154 3.55 0.11 6.75
N LEU A 155 4.51 -0.77 6.46
CA LEU A 155 4.82 -1.95 7.24
C LEU A 155 6.32 -2.09 7.49
N ARG A 156 6.63 -2.63 8.67
CA ARG A 156 7.99 -3.00 9.10
C ARG A 156 8.05 -4.47 9.49
N TYR A 157 9.04 -5.17 8.96
CA TYR A 157 9.41 -6.53 9.32
C TYR A 157 10.83 -6.52 9.87
N GLY A 158 11.01 -6.89 11.14
CA GLY A 158 12.32 -7.21 11.70
C GLY A 158 12.73 -8.65 11.41
N PRO A 159 13.90 -9.10 11.89
CA PRO A 159 14.36 -10.48 11.74
C PRO A 159 13.28 -11.48 12.17
N THR A 160 13.08 -12.52 11.38
CA THR A 160 12.04 -13.58 11.51
C THR A 160 10.60 -13.14 11.26
N ASN A 161 10.30 -11.84 11.16
CA ASN A 161 8.94 -11.40 10.85
C ASN A 161 8.56 -11.78 9.42
N LYS A 162 7.29 -12.15 9.24
CA LYS A 162 6.73 -12.64 7.98
C LYS A 162 5.26 -12.26 7.82
N TYR A 163 4.74 -12.49 6.63
CA TYR A 163 3.31 -12.55 6.38
C TYR A 163 3.02 -13.82 5.58
N GLY A 164 2.30 -14.77 6.17
CA GLY A 164 1.95 -16.03 5.51
C GLY A 164 1.13 -15.85 4.21
N PRO A 165 0.98 -16.92 3.41
CA PRO A 165 0.26 -16.87 2.13
C PRO A 165 -1.17 -16.37 2.27
N HIS A 166 -1.55 -15.39 1.45
CA HIS A 166 -2.90 -14.81 1.42
C HIS A 166 -3.22 -14.19 0.05
N MET A 167 -4.48 -13.79 -0.13
CA MET A 167 -4.95 -12.97 -1.23
C MET A 167 -5.45 -11.64 -0.67
N ASP A 168 -5.23 -10.53 -1.38
CA ASP A 168 -5.64 -9.21 -0.90
C ASP A 168 -7.16 -8.97 -1.07
N GLY A 169 -7.79 -9.62 -2.06
CA GLY A 169 -9.25 -9.79 -2.16
C GLY A 169 -10.07 -8.50 -2.13
N LEU A 170 -11.28 -8.57 -1.56
CA LEU A 170 -12.15 -7.41 -1.23
C LEU A 170 -12.50 -6.46 -2.38
N GLY A 171 -12.59 -6.95 -3.62
CA GLY A 171 -12.92 -6.12 -4.79
C GLY A 171 -11.75 -5.28 -5.33
N ARG A 172 -10.54 -5.50 -4.79
CA ARG A 172 -9.30 -4.92 -5.31
C ARG A 172 -8.98 -5.57 -6.66
N VAL A 173 -8.56 -4.75 -7.61
CA VAL A 173 -8.15 -5.19 -8.95
C VAL A 173 -6.67 -5.55 -8.96
N MET A 174 -5.87 -4.76 -8.24
CA MET A 174 -4.43 -4.93 -8.17
C MET A 174 -3.89 -4.36 -6.85
N SER A 175 -2.70 -4.84 -6.51
CA SER A 175 -1.98 -4.48 -5.30
C SER A 175 -0.56 -4.07 -5.67
N VAL A 176 -0.07 -2.99 -5.06
CA VAL A 176 1.27 -2.45 -5.28
C VAL A 176 2.05 -2.46 -3.98
N LEU A 177 3.14 -3.21 -3.95
CA LEU A 177 4.10 -3.27 -2.84
C LEU A 177 5.29 -2.39 -3.19
N ILE A 178 5.42 -1.25 -2.51
CA ILE A 178 6.51 -0.29 -2.68
C ILE A 178 7.57 -0.55 -1.61
N TYR A 179 8.79 -0.89 -2.02
CA TYR A 179 9.86 -1.27 -1.09
C TYR A 179 10.62 -0.03 -0.61
N LEU A 180 10.44 0.32 0.66
CA LEU A 180 11.02 1.53 1.27
C LEU A 180 12.43 1.26 1.81
N ILE A 181 12.63 0.12 2.48
CA ILE A 181 13.95 -0.35 2.93
C ILE A 181 14.02 -1.83 2.60
N ALA A 182 14.97 -2.20 1.74
CA ALA A 182 15.27 -3.58 1.45
C ALA A 182 16.13 -4.20 2.57
N PRO A 183 15.80 -5.41 3.04
CA PRO A 183 16.65 -6.13 3.98
C PRO A 183 17.92 -6.64 3.29
N GLU A 184 18.98 -6.92 4.04
CA GLU A 184 20.21 -7.49 3.47
C GLU A 184 19.97 -8.93 2.98
N ALA A 185 19.12 -9.70 3.66
CA ALA A 185 18.77 -11.06 3.28
C ALA A 185 17.32 -11.46 3.65
N GLY A 186 16.70 -12.26 2.78
CA GLY A 186 15.30 -12.70 2.90
C GLY A 186 14.31 -11.58 2.54
N GLY A 187 13.09 -11.66 3.07
CA GLY A 187 12.07 -10.63 2.88
C GLY A 187 11.47 -10.57 1.49
N GLU A 188 11.66 -11.58 0.64
CA GLU A 188 11.09 -11.64 -0.70
C GLU A 188 9.55 -11.54 -0.69
N THR A 189 8.97 -11.03 -1.77
CA THR A 189 7.56 -11.28 -2.08
C THR A 189 7.49 -12.49 -3.00
N ALA A 190 6.89 -13.58 -2.56
CA ALA A 190 6.77 -14.82 -3.32
C ALA A 190 5.31 -15.19 -3.57
N PHE A 191 5.04 -15.86 -4.70
CA PHE A 191 3.72 -16.31 -5.12
C PHE A 191 3.67 -17.85 -5.09
N PRO A 192 3.37 -18.47 -3.93
CA PRO A 192 3.53 -19.91 -3.74
C PRO A 192 2.64 -20.78 -4.65
N ASN A 193 1.51 -20.25 -5.10
CA ASN A 193 0.61 -20.97 -6.02
C ASN A 193 1.03 -20.85 -7.48
N SER A 194 1.96 -19.94 -7.81
CA SER A 194 2.36 -19.70 -9.20
C SER A 194 2.98 -20.96 -9.82
N ASN A 195 2.55 -21.25 -11.04
CA ASN A 195 2.90 -22.44 -11.81
C ASN A 195 4.18 -22.28 -12.65
N GLY A 196 5.12 -21.47 -12.15
CA GLY A 196 6.50 -21.43 -12.65
C GLY A 196 6.75 -20.63 -13.94
N TRP A 197 5.79 -19.86 -14.45
CA TRP A 197 6.14 -18.85 -15.47
C TRP A 197 6.81 -17.66 -14.77
N LEU A 198 8.13 -17.72 -14.71
CA LEU A 198 8.99 -16.61 -14.34
C LEU A 198 9.61 -16.06 -15.61
N HIS A 199 9.63 -14.73 -15.77
CA HIS A 199 10.29 -14.14 -16.92
C HIS A 199 11.76 -14.61 -16.99
N PRO A 200 12.33 -14.96 -18.17
CA PRO A 200 13.68 -15.54 -18.27
C PRO A 200 14.80 -14.68 -17.66
N GLU A 201 14.60 -13.36 -17.61
CA GLU A 201 15.52 -12.39 -17.00
C GLU A 201 15.24 -12.16 -15.50
N MET A 202 14.40 -12.99 -14.90
CA MET A 202 14.04 -12.94 -13.49
C MET A 202 14.44 -14.23 -12.79
N GLY A 203 14.72 -14.12 -11.49
CA GLY A 203 15.05 -15.25 -10.62
C GLY A 203 16.42 -15.08 -9.99
N GLU A 204 16.99 -16.18 -9.50
CA GLU A 204 18.25 -16.10 -8.74
C GLU A 204 19.43 -15.56 -9.55
N SER A 205 19.41 -15.76 -10.88
CA SER A 205 20.45 -15.26 -11.79
C SER A 205 20.52 -13.73 -11.85
N THR A 206 19.40 -13.03 -11.63
CA THR A 206 19.32 -11.55 -11.70
C THR A 206 19.02 -10.89 -10.37
N GLN A 207 18.51 -11.64 -9.40
CA GLN A 207 18.11 -11.14 -8.08
C GLN A 207 18.98 -11.69 -6.93
N GLY A 208 19.93 -12.58 -7.21
CA GLY A 208 20.74 -13.26 -6.21
C GLY A 208 20.01 -14.44 -5.56
N PRO A 209 20.65 -15.16 -4.63
CA PRO A 209 20.05 -16.36 -4.06
C PRO A 209 18.75 -16.01 -3.32
N PHE A 210 17.73 -16.82 -3.56
CA PHE A 210 16.45 -16.71 -2.87
C PHE A 210 16.48 -17.50 -1.57
N SER A 211 15.76 -16.99 -0.57
CA SER A 211 15.49 -17.75 0.64
C SER A 211 14.70 -19.02 0.31
N PRO A 212 14.74 -20.05 1.18
CA PRO A 212 13.94 -21.26 1.00
C PRO A 212 12.43 -21.01 0.83
N CYS A 213 11.94 -19.86 1.28
CA CYS A 213 10.54 -19.46 1.12
C CYS A 213 10.20 -18.99 -0.30
N ALA A 214 11.14 -18.35 -0.98
CA ALA A 214 10.95 -17.82 -2.34
C ALA A 214 11.48 -18.76 -3.43
N LYS A 215 12.33 -19.71 -3.04
CA LYS A 215 12.90 -20.70 -3.94
C LYS A 215 11.80 -21.49 -4.65
N ASP A 216 12.03 -21.75 -5.95
CA ASP A 216 11.12 -22.50 -6.83
C ASP A 216 9.74 -21.86 -7.05
N HIS A 217 9.55 -20.60 -6.66
CA HIS A 217 8.33 -19.81 -6.89
C HIS A 217 8.62 -18.59 -7.76
N VAL A 218 7.58 -18.03 -8.39
CA VAL A 218 7.65 -16.64 -8.85
C VAL A 218 7.88 -15.77 -7.62
N ALA A 219 8.97 -15.00 -7.62
CA ALA A 219 9.31 -14.14 -6.51
C ALA A 219 10.10 -12.92 -6.96
N TYR A 220 10.00 -11.87 -6.15
CA TYR A 220 10.77 -10.66 -6.31
C TYR A 220 11.52 -10.33 -5.01
N ARG A 221 12.82 -10.08 -5.13
CA ARG A 221 13.68 -9.64 -4.02
C ARG A 221 13.57 -8.13 -3.88
N PRO A 222 13.15 -7.60 -2.71
CA PRO A 222 13.02 -6.18 -2.48
C PRO A 222 14.29 -5.40 -2.83
N LYS A 223 14.11 -4.28 -3.51
CA LYS A 223 15.14 -3.25 -3.70
C LYS A 223 14.55 -1.92 -3.28
N THR A 224 15.26 -1.16 -2.46
CA THR A 224 14.79 0.15 -1.98
C THR A 224 14.48 1.06 -3.16
N GLY A 225 13.26 1.59 -3.19
CA GLY A 225 12.75 2.47 -4.25
C GLY A 225 11.93 1.75 -5.32
N ASP A 226 12.00 0.43 -5.43
CA ASP A 226 11.23 -0.33 -6.42
C ASP A 226 9.78 -0.54 -5.95
N ALA A 227 8.86 -0.71 -6.90
CA ALA A 227 7.47 -1.07 -6.63
C ALA A 227 7.03 -2.29 -7.43
N LEU A 228 6.53 -3.33 -6.76
CA LEU A 228 5.96 -4.53 -7.37
C LEU A 228 4.43 -4.40 -7.45
N MET A 229 3.88 -4.36 -8.65
CA MET A 229 2.44 -4.45 -8.89
C MET A 229 2.08 -5.86 -9.33
N PHE A 230 1.03 -6.43 -8.74
CA PHE A 230 0.41 -7.66 -9.22
C PHE A 230 -1.11 -7.55 -9.22
N TYR A 231 -1.76 -8.30 -10.10
CA TYR A 231 -3.22 -8.27 -10.23
C TYR A 231 -3.87 -9.31 -9.32
N ASP A 232 -4.89 -8.89 -8.58
CA ASP A 232 -5.70 -9.76 -7.72
C ASP A 232 -6.84 -10.45 -8.49
N LEU A 233 -7.18 -9.91 -9.67
CA LEU A 233 -8.21 -10.43 -10.56
C LEU A 233 -7.60 -10.89 -11.89
N THR A 234 -8.23 -11.88 -12.50
CA THR A 234 -7.92 -12.28 -13.87
C THR A 234 -8.28 -11.15 -14.87
N PRO A 235 -7.86 -11.22 -16.14
CA PRO A 235 -8.13 -10.15 -17.12
C PRO A 235 -9.61 -9.84 -17.39
N ASP A 236 -10.55 -10.66 -16.90
CA ASP A 236 -11.98 -10.38 -16.93
C ASP A 236 -12.43 -9.32 -15.90
N TYR A 237 -11.52 -8.91 -14.99
CA TYR A 237 -11.75 -7.96 -13.90
C TYR A 237 -12.91 -8.34 -12.96
N LYS A 238 -13.24 -9.63 -12.88
CA LYS A 238 -14.35 -10.17 -12.09
C LYS A 238 -13.93 -11.37 -11.26
N THR A 239 -13.13 -12.25 -11.84
CA THR A 239 -12.72 -13.50 -11.22
C THR A 239 -11.43 -13.30 -10.43
N PRO A 240 -11.38 -13.65 -9.13
CA PRO A 240 -10.13 -13.66 -8.37
C PRO A 240 -9.08 -14.57 -9.01
N ASP A 241 -7.84 -14.09 -9.13
CA ASP A 241 -6.72 -14.87 -9.66
C ASP A 241 -6.05 -15.66 -8.52
N GLY A 242 -6.31 -16.97 -8.42
CA GLY A 242 -5.70 -17.80 -7.37
C GLY A 242 -4.16 -17.84 -7.42
N MET A 243 -3.55 -17.50 -8.56
CA MET A 243 -2.09 -17.42 -8.72
C MET A 243 -1.51 -16.18 -8.03
N SER A 244 -2.34 -15.17 -7.73
CA SER A 244 -1.93 -13.96 -6.99
C SER A 244 -1.78 -14.19 -5.49
N THR A 245 -2.07 -15.40 -5.00
CA THR A 245 -1.77 -15.78 -3.62
C THR A 245 -0.29 -15.53 -3.36
N HIS A 246 0.01 -14.66 -2.41
CA HIS A 246 1.35 -14.16 -2.17
C HIS A 246 1.70 -14.19 -0.69
N THR A 247 3.00 -14.19 -0.41
CA THR A 247 3.57 -14.26 0.94
C THR A 247 4.73 -13.28 1.06
N GLY A 248 4.87 -12.67 2.23
CA GLY A 248 6.08 -11.96 2.61
C GLY A 248 7.02 -12.94 3.30
N CYS A 249 8.09 -13.35 2.61
CA CYS A 249 9.06 -14.28 3.16
C CYS A 249 9.74 -13.71 4.41
N PRO A 250 10.18 -14.57 5.36
CA PRO A 250 10.84 -14.11 6.56
C PRO A 250 12.07 -13.24 6.24
N VAL A 251 12.24 -12.14 6.96
CA VAL A 251 13.50 -11.39 6.96
C VAL A 251 14.54 -12.23 7.70
N VAL A 252 15.69 -12.46 7.05
CA VAL A 252 16.80 -13.23 7.64
C VAL A 252 17.79 -12.30 8.32
N THR A 253 18.18 -11.22 7.63
CA THR A 253 19.11 -10.21 8.14
C THR A 253 18.54 -8.81 7.87
N GLY A 254 18.71 -7.93 8.87
CA GLY A 254 18.25 -6.54 8.91
C GLY A 254 16.75 -6.36 9.00
N VAL A 255 16.25 -5.32 8.32
CA VAL A 255 14.86 -4.88 8.40
C VAL A 255 14.29 -4.63 7.03
N LYS A 256 13.02 -4.96 6.84
CA LYS A 256 12.27 -4.65 5.63
C LYS A 256 11.20 -3.63 5.96
N TRP A 257 11.18 -2.52 5.21
CA TRP A 257 10.07 -1.59 5.19
C TRP A 257 9.41 -1.60 3.82
N ASN A 258 8.08 -1.68 3.79
CA ASN A 258 7.33 -1.53 2.55
C ASN A 258 6.02 -0.81 2.78
N ALA A 259 5.57 -0.07 1.77
CA ALA A 259 4.22 0.44 1.69
C ALA A 259 3.38 -0.46 0.77
N VAL A 260 2.08 -0.56 1.06
CA VAL A 260 1.10 -1.27 0.27
C VAL A 260 0.04 -0.28 -0.20
N LYS A 261 -0.25 -0.33 -1.50
CA LYS A 261 -1.38 0.37 -2.11
C LYS A 261 -2.30 -0.62 -2.78
N TRP A 262 -3.51 -0.67 -2.29
CA TRP A 262 -4.61 -1.45 -2.86
C TRP A 262 -5.43 -0.55 -3.77
N ILE A 263 -5.77 -1.05 -4.97
CA ILE A 263 -6.46 -0.29 -6.00
C ILE A 263 -7.73 -1.04 -6.42
N HIS A 264 -8.86 -0.33 -6.39
CA HIS A 264 -10.20 -0.86 -6.69
C HIS A 264 -10.62 -0.56 -8.14
N GLY A 265 -11.55 -1.37 -8.67
CA GLY A 265 -12.15 -1.10 -9.98
C GLY A 265 -13.17 0.05 -9.97
N ILE A 266 -13.58 0.47 -8.78
CA ILE A 266 -14.54 1.56 -8.53
C ILE A 266 -13.96 2.52 -7.48
N PRO A 267 -14.51 3.74 -7.33
CA PRO A 267 -14.07 4.66 -6.28
C PRO A 267 -14.16 4.03 -4.88
N PHE A 268 -13.06 4.05 -4.14
CA PHE A 268 -12.99 3.54 -2.79
C PHE A 268 -13.24 4.68 -1.79
N ARG A 269 -14.33 4.59 -1.03
CA ARG A 269 -14.72 5.63 -0.04
C ARG A 269 -14.59 7.05 -0.62
N GLY A 270 -15.33 7.30 -1.70
CA GLY A 270 -15.21 8.53 -2.50
C GLY A 270 -15.39 9.81 -1.69
N ASP A 271 -16.31 9.83 -0.73
CA ASP A 271 -16.54 10.99 0.14
C ASP A 271 -15.32 11.33 1.01
N GLU A 272 -14.63 10.30 1.55
CA GLU A 272 -13.40 10.49 2.32
C GLU A 272 -12.28 11.06 1.44
N TYR A 273 -12.17 10.59 0.19
CA TYR A 273 -11.21 11.12 -0.79
C TYR A 273 -11.54 12.57 -1.16
N LEU A 274 -12.80 12.89 -1.48
CA LEU A 274 -13.20 14.26 -1.82
C LEU A 274 -13.00 15.23 -0.64
N LYS A 275 -13.15 14.74 0.59
CA LYS A 275 -12.85 15.49 1.80
C LYS A 275 -11.35 15.76 1.93
N SER A 276 -10.49 14.76 1.70
CA SER A 276 -9.03 14.93 1.79
C SER A 276 -8.47 15.92 0.76
N LEU A 277 -9.15 16.12 -0.37
CA LEU A 277 -8.78 17.16 -1.35
C LEU A 277 -9.06 18.60 -0.87
N LYS A 278 -10.00 18.78 0.07
CA LYS A 278 -10.44 20.09 0.55
C LYS A 278 -9.82 20.48 1.88
N GLU A 279 -9.62 19.49 2.74
CA GLU A 279 -9.13 19.68 4.10
C GLU A 279 -7.66 19.28 4.22
N LYS A 280 -6.86 20.11 4.88
CA LYS A 280 -5.48 19.74 5.19
C LYS A 280 -5.47 18.65 6.25
N HIS A 281 -4.69 17.61 6.02
CA HIS A 281 -4.42 16.62 7.05
C HIS A 281 -3.65 17.26 8.21
N ILE A 282 -4.14 17.05 9.43
CA ILE A 282 -3.45 17.45 10.66
C ILE A 282 -2.87 16.18 11.28
N PRO A 283 -1.54 15.98 11.23
CA PRO A 283 -0.94 14.77 11.76
C PRO A 283 -1.12 14.72 13.28
N LEU A 284 -1.38 13.52 13.79
CA LEU A 284 -1.34 13.28 15.23
C LEU A 284 0.08 13.53 15.77
N PRO A 285 0.21 14.13 16.97
CA PRO A 285 1.52 14.34 17.57
C PRO A 285 2.19 13.01 17.90
N ASP A 286 3.49 13.06 18.16
CA ASP A 286 4.24 11.87 18.57
C ASP A 286 3.62 11.26 19.84
N PRO A 287 3.22 9.97 19.83
CA PRO A 287 2.69 9.30 21.01
C PRO A 287 3.70 9.16 22.16
N GLY A 288 4.98 9.41 21.95
CA GLY A 288 5.95 9.55 23.03
C GLY A 288 5.82 10.86 23.81
N MET A 289 5.22 11.89 23.21
CA MET A 289 4.94 13.16 23.88
C MET A 289 3.66 13.05 24.70
N CYS A 290 3.78 13.18 26.02
CA CYS A 290 2.64 13.03 26.91
C CYS A 290 1.82 14.32 26.99
N ALA A 291 0.67 14.34 26.30
CA ALA A 291 -0.23 15.47 26.23
C ALA A 291 -1.70 15.03 26.22
N ASN A 292 -2.60 15.98 26.54
CA ASN A 292 -4.02 15.89 26.23
C ASN A 292 -4.25 16.57 24.87
N LEU A 293 -4.98 15.90 23.99
CA LEU A 293 -5.37 16.39 22.67
C LEU A 293 -6.75 17.03 22.67
N HIS A 294 -7.43 17.03 23.82
CA HIS A 294 -8.71 17.68 24.03
C HIS A 294 -8.72 18.45 25.36
N GLU A 295 -9.35 19.62 25.38
CA GLU A 295 -9.39 20.50 26.56
C GLU A 295 -10.13 19.88 27.75
N MET A 296 -11.19 19.12 27.49
CA MET A 296 -12.00 18.45 28.53
C MET A 296 -11.39 17.16 29.10
N CYS A 297 -10.17 16.78 28.70
CA CYS A 297 -9.57 15.51 29.14
C CYS A 297 -9.47 15.36 30.66
N GLU A 298 -9.11 16.44 31.38
CA GLU A 298 -9.01 16.42 32.85
C GLU A 298 -10.38 16.20 33.50
N GLU A 299 -11.43 16.85 33.00
CA GLU A 299 -12.78 16.72 33.51
C GLU A 299 -13.34 15.30 33.26
N TRP A 300 -13.15 14.78 32.04
CA TRP A 300 -13.55 13.43 31.69
C TRP A 300 -12.82 12.36 32.50
N ALA A 301 -11.51 12.53 32.71
CA ALA A 301 -10.74 11.64 33.57
C ALA A 301 -11.27 11.66 35.01
N ALA A 302 -11.56 12.84 35.56
CA ALA A 302 -12.16 12.98 36.89
C ALA A 302 -13.55 12.33 37.00
N LYS A 303 -14.30 12.28 35.89
CA LYS A 303 -15.59 11.57 35.78
C LYS A 303 -15.44 10.05 35.55
N GLY A 304 -14.22 9.53 35.51
CA GLY A 304 -13.95 8.10 35.35
C GLY A 304 -13.97 7.60 33.90
N GLU A 305 -13.92 8.49 32.91
CA GLU A 305 -13.95 8.10 31.48
C GLU A 305 -12.73 7.28 31.07
N CYS A 306 -11.62 7.35 31.80
CA CYS A 306 -10.46 6.49 31.55
C CYS A 306 -10.82 4.99 31.58
N THR A 307 -11.83 4.62 32.38
CA THR A 307 -12.34 3.24 32.49
C THR A 307 -13.58 3.00 31.62
N HIS A 308 -14.47 3.99 31.51
CA HIS A 308 -15.73 3.86 30.76
C HIS A 308 -15.55 3.99 29.24
N ASN A 309 -14.56 4.77 28.81
CA ASN A 309 -14.23 5.03 27.42
C ASN A 309 -12.72 4.93 27.14
N PRO A 310 -12.11 3.76 27.40
CA PRO A 310 -10.66 3.61 27.34
C PRO A 310 -10.11 3.78 25.91
N GLY A 311 -10.92 3.46 24.88
CA GLY A 311 -10.50 3.59 23.49
C GLY A 311 -10.24 5.04 23.07
N TYR A 312 -11.11 5.98 23.47
CA TYR A 312 -10.90 7.40 23.21
C TYR A 312 -9.86 8.00 24.17
N MET A 313 -9.93 7.64 25.46
CA MET A 313 -9.10 8.26 26.49
C MET A 313 -7.64 7.80 26.43
N LEU A 314 -7.42 6.48 26.42
CA LEU A 314 -6.10 5.83 26.50
C LEU A 314 -5.57 5.47 25.11
N GLY A 315 -6.48 5.13 24.19
CA GLY A 315 -6.18 4.65 22.85
C GLY A 315 -6.50 3.18 22.68
N SER A 316 -6.24 2.67 21.47
CA SER A 316 -6.48 1.25 21.14
C SER A 316 -5.40 0.74 20.19
N SER A 317 -5.52 -0.51 19.70
CA SER A 317 -4.70 -0.99 18.59
C SER A 317 -4.83 -0.12 17.33
N SER A 318 -5.93 0.62 17.19
CA SER A 318 -6.27 1.40 15.99
C SER A 318 -5.85 2.87 16.06
N GLY A 319 -5.39 3.38 17.21
CA GLY A 319 -5.03 4.79 17.31
C GLY A 319 -4.54 5.26 18.67
N GLN A 320 -4.17 6.55 18.74
CA GLN A 320 -3.74 7.24 19.94
C GLN A 320 -4.94 7.73 20.75
N GLY A 321 -4.91 7.54 22.07
CA GLY A 321 -5.89 8.16 22.95
C GLY A 321 -5.71 9.66 23.06
N ALA A 322 -6.81 10.39 23.12
CA ALA A 322 -6.82 11.84 23.24
C ALA A 322 -6.41 12.33 24.63
N CYS A 323 -6.61 11.52 25.69
CA CYS A 323 -6.51 11.98 27.08
C CYS A 323 -5.49 11.20 27.91
N ARG A 324 -4.43 10.72 27.26
CA ARG A 324 -3.42 9.85 27.87
C ARG A 324 -2.75 10.50 29.08
N LYS A 325 -2.51 11.81 29.03
CA LYS A 325 -1.93 12.54 30.17
C LYS A 325 -2.88 12.57 31.35
N ALA A 326 -4.13 12.99 31.15
CA ALA A 326 -5.15 13.05 32.21
C ALA A 326 -5.42 11.68 32.85
N CYS A 327 -5.33 10.60 32.07
CA CYS A 327 -5.48 9.23 32.55
C CYS A 327 -4.20 8.60 33.12
N ASN A 328 -3.10 9.34 33.25
CA ASN A 328 -1.80 8.83 33.71
C ASN A 328 -1.25 7.65 32.87
N GLU A 329 -1.60 7.60 31.59
CA GLU A 329 -1.12 6.60 30.63
C GLU A 329 0.26 6.93 30.05
N CYS A 330 0.77 8.12 30.33
CA CYS A 330 2.11 8.55 29.95
C CYS A 330 2.68 9.53 30.98
N THR A 331 3.99 9.77 30.92
CA THR A 331 4.68 10.72 31.77
C THR A 331 5.17 11.90 30.94
N PRO A 332 5.01 13.17 31.37
CA PRO A 332 5.61 14.31 30.67
C PRO A 332 7.14 14.17 30.57
N CYS A 333 7.67 14.31 29.34
CA CYS A 333 9.09 14.20 29.04
C CYS A 333 9.61 15.53 28.47
N ALA A 334 10.88 15.85 28.71
CA ALA A 334 11.56 16.87 27.91
C ALA A 334 11.77 16.35 26.47
N GLU A 335 11.77 17.23 25.46
CA GLU A 335 11.96 16.82 24.06
C GLU A 335 13.30 16.11 23.80
N SER A 336 14.33 16.44 24.59
CA SER A 336 15.65 15.80 24.50
C SER A 336 15.72 14.44 25.21
N ASP A 337 14.72 14.07 26.03
CA ASP A 337 14.72 12.83 26.80
C ASP A 337 14.17 11.67 25.98
N LYS A 338 15.03 11.13 25.11
CA LYS A 338 14.69 10.00 24.23
C LYS A 338 14.24 8.76 25.02
N ALA A 339 14.76 8.53 26.23
CA ALA A 339 14.42 7.35 27.03
C ALA A 339 12.99 7.45 27.57
N CYS A 340 12.60 8.62 28.09
CA CYS A 340 11.22 8.87 28.54
C CYS A 340 10.22 8.78 27.37
N ILE A 341 10.56 9.39 26.22
CA ILE A 341 9.73 9.32 25.00
C ILE A 341 9.55 7.87 24.55
N ALA A 342 10.63 7.08 24.50
CA ALA A 342 10.57 5.66 24.15
C ALA A 342 9.68 4.86 25.11
N GLN A 343 9.76 5.10 26.43
CA GLN A 343 8.90 4.45 27.42
C GLN A 343 7.42 4.78 27.20
N ASN A 344 7.09 6.04 26.94
CA ASN A 344 5.71 6.45 26.64
C ASN A 344 5.16 5.80 25.37
N ARG A 345 6.01 5.64 24.34
CA ARG A 345 5.64 4.94 23.10
C ARG A 345 5.33 3.47 23.37
N ILE A 346 6.25 2.77 24.05
CA ILE A 346 6.11 1.34 24.38
C ILE A 346 4.86 1.12 25.24
N LYS A 347 4.64 1.95 26.27
CA LYS A 347 3.43 1.86 27.12
C LYS A 347 2.14 2.04 26.32
N GLY A 348 2.14 2.90 25.29
CA GLY A 348 1.00 3.10 24.38
C GLY A 348 0.86 2.05 23.26
N GLY A 349 1.70 1.01 23.25
CA GLY A 349 1.73 -0.04 22.23
C GLY A 349 2.38 0.36 20.90
N TYR A 350 3.13 1.46 20.88
CA TYR A 350 3.89 1.92 19.72
C TYR A 350 5.30 1.37 19.72
N LEU A 351 5.89 1.24 18.53
CA LEU A 351 7.31 0.94 18.40
C LEU A 351 8.17 2.13 18.80
N SER A 352 9.28 1.86 19.47
CA SER A 352 10.41 2.78 19.60
C SER A 352 11.48 2.35 18.61
N PHE A 353 12.05 3.30 17.88
CA PHE A 353 13.09 3.05 16.89
C PHE A 353 14.43 3.51 17.44
N ASP A 354 15.50 2.85 16.98
CA ASP A 354 16.86 3.35 17.10
C ASP A 354 17.18 4.14 15.82
N ASP A 355 17.86 5.27 15.96
CA ASP A 355 18.21 6.14 14.82
C ASP A 355 19.07 5.39 13.78
N SER A 356 19.83 4.37 14.21
CA SER A 356 20.63 3.50 13.33
C SER A 356 19.80 2.73 12.31
N GLU A 357 18.52 2.46 12.58
CA GLU A 357 17.64 1.75 11.63
C GLU A 357 17.44 2.56 10.33
N PHE A 358 17.59 3.88 10.41
CA PHE A 358 17.38 4.79 9.28
C PHE A 358 18.68 5.23 8.61
N GLU A 359 19.86 4.78 9.06
CA GLU A 359 21.16 5.15 8.46
C GLU A 359 21.21 4.80 6.96
N SER A 360 20.65 3.65 6.57
CA SER A 360 20.62 3.19 5.17
C SER A 360 19.86 4.09 4.18
N ILE A 361 19.09 5.06 4.69
CA ILE A 361 18.32 6.03 3.90
C ILE A 361 18.79 7.48 4.15
N GLN A 362 19.89 7.70 4.88
CA GLN A 362 20.43 9.05 5.11
C GLN A 362 21.30 9.57 3.95
N ASP A 363 21.93 8.68 3.17
CA ASP A 363 22.85 9.04 2.07
C ASP A 363 22.21 9.04 0.67
#